data_AF-A0A956E9R8-F1
#
_entry.id   AF-A0A956E9R8-F1
#
_cell.length_a   1.000
_cell.length_b   1.000
_cell.length_c   1.000
_cell.angle_alpha   90.00
_cell.angle_beta   90.00
_cell.angle_gamma   90.00
#
_symmetry.space_group_name_H-M   'P 1'
#
loop_
_entity.id
_entity.type
_entity.pdbx_description
1 polymer ?
#
loop_
_entity_poly.entity_id
_entity_poly.type
_entity_poly.pdbx_seq_one_letter_code
_entity_poly.pdbx_strand_id
1 'polypeptide(L)'
;MILSVANPAKTIELPEDLQAFAEERVRAGEFASVSEVAVEAIRLLKQRDARRAEVRDELAQLFGEMERGNFIEPSDDEFAQAVRDRALKHLG
;
A
#
# COMPACT_ATOMS: atom_id res chain seq x y z
N MET A 1 -24.89 28.36 1.55
CA MET A 1 -24.09 29.37 0.83
C MET A 1 -22.67 28.83 0.70
N ILE A 2 -22.34 28.50 -0.55
CA ILE A 2 -21.09 28.06 -1.23
C ILE A 2 -19.79 27.98 -0.42
N LEU A 3 -19.10 26.83 -0.53
CA LEU A 3 -17.67 26.80 -0.86
C LEU A 3 -17.48 25.87 -2.06
N SER A 4 -17.49 26.50 -3.24
CA SER A 4 -17.05 25.94 -4.51
C SER A 4 -15.56 25.70 -4.35
N VAL A 5 -15.15 24.44 -4.27
CA VAL A 5 -13.74 24.09 -4.41
C VAL A 5 -13.48 24.03 -5.91
N ALA A 6 -13.33 25.19 -6.53
CA ALA A 6 -12.58 25.30 -7.77
C ALA A 6 -11.12 25.01 -7.41
N ASN A 7 -10.71 23.75 -7.50
CA ASN A 7 -9.30 23.40 -7.39
C ASN A 7 -8.65 23.80 -8.73
N PRO A 8 -7.75 24.79 -8.77
CA PRO A 8 -7.03 25.09 -10.00
C PRO A 8 -6.27 23.82 -10.41
N ALA A 9 -6.41 23.43 -11.67
CA ALA A 9 -5.61 22.35 -12.24
C ALA A 9 -4.14 22.69 -11.98
N LYS A 10 -3.49 21.94 -11.08
CA LYS A 10 -2.05 22.08 -10.84
C LYS A 10 -1.35 21.45 -12.03
N THR A 11 -0.64 22.26 -12.79
CA THR A 11 0.26 21.78 -13.84
C THR A 11 1.46 21.14 -13.19
N ILE A 12 1.68 19.87 -13.49
CA ILE A 12 2.88 19.12 -13.15
C ILE A 12 3.56 18.75 -14.47
N GLU A 13 4.83 19.11 -14.59
CA GLU A 13 5.65 18.69 -15.71
C GLU A 13 6.22 17.31 -15.41
N LEU A 14 5.97 16.36 -16.31
CA LEU A 14 6.54 15.04 -16.23
C LEU A 14 7.85 15.00 -17.03
N PRO A 15 8.91 14.37 -16.48
CA PRO A 15 10.02 13.91 -17.29
C PRO A 15 9.57 13.11 -18.52
N GLU A 16 10.35 13.18 -19.60
CA GLU A 16 9.99 12.60 -20.90
C GLU A 16 9.69 11.10 -20.83
N ASP A 17 10.45 10.35 -20.03
CA ASP A 17 10.25 8.93 -19.79
C ASP A 17 8.92 8.62 -19.09
N LEU A 18 8.54 9.43 -18.09
CA LEU A 18 7.28 9.27 -17.38
C LEU A 18 6.07 9.69 -18.23
N GLN A 19 6.25 10.72 -19.06
CA GLN A 19 5.25 11.14 -20.04
C GLN A 19 4.99 10.02 -21.06
N ALA A 20 6.06 9.47 -21.66
CA ALA A 20 5.96 8.39 -22.63
C ALA A 20 5.29 7.14 -22.04
N PHE A 21 5.66 6.77 -20.81
CA PHE A 21 5.01 5.70 -20.07
C PHE A 21 3.50 5.97 -19.92
N ALA A 22 3.11 7.15 -19.41
CA ALA A 22 1.70 7.46 -19.18
C ALA A 22 0.88 7.44 -20.49
N GLU A 23 1.44 7.95 -21.58
CA GLU A 23 0.80 7.90 -22.90
C GLU A 23 0.62 6.49 -23.43
N GLU A 24 1.58 5.58 -23.18
CA GLU A 24 1.46 4.18 -23.55
C GLU A 24 0.28 3.50 -22.82
N ARG A 25 0.12 3.76 -21.52
CA ARG A 25 -1.00 3.20 -20.73
C ARG A 25 -2.36 3.68 -21.24
N VAL A 26 -2.45 4.95 -21.65
CA VAL A 26 -3.66 5.52 -22.26
C VAL A 26 -3.92 4.91 -23.63
N ARG A 27 -2.89 4.76 -24.46
CA ARG A 27 -2.99 4.14 -25.79
C ARG A 27 -3.42 2.67 -25.72
N ALA A 28 -3.00 1.96 -24.68
CA ALA A 28 -3.44 0.61 -24.36
C ALA A 28 -4.90 0.53 -23.86
N GLY A 29 -5.56 1.67 -23.63
CA GLY A 29 -6.94 1.75 -23.18
C GLY A 29 -7.15 1.48 -21.70
N GLU A 30 -6.06 1.50 -20.91
CA GLU A 30 -6.12 1.17 -19.48
C GLU A 30 -6.49 2.36 -18.61
N PHE A 31 -6.29 3.57 -19.14
CA PHE A 31 -6.70 4.83 -18.52
C PHE A 31 -7.26 5.76 -19.60
N ALA A 32 -8.19 6.64 -19.23
CA ALA A 32 -8.79 7.61 -20.14
C ALA A 32 -7.87 8.81 -20.42
N SER A 33 -6.88 9.09 -19.55
CA SER A 33 -5.95 10.21 -19.73
C SER A 33 -4.66 10.07 -18.91
N VAL A 34 -3.64 10.85 -19.29
CA VAL A 34 -2.37 10.97 -18.52
C VAL A 34 -2.61 11.49 -17.10
N SER A 35 -3.57 12.40 -16.93
CA SER A 35 -3.96 12.91 -15.59
C SER A 35 -4.50 11.81 -14.70
N GLU A 36 -5.26 10.86 -15.25
CA GLU A 36 -5.77 9.71 -14.50
C GLU A 36 -4.64 8.76 -14.07
N VAL A 37 -3.66 8.52 -14.95
CA VAL A 37 -2.43 7.79 -14.61
C VAL A 37 -1.70 8.46 -13.44
N ALA A 38 -1.57 9.79 -13.47
CA ALA A 38 -0.91 10.54 -12.39
C ALA A 38 -1.66 10.45 -11.05
N VAL A 39 -3.00 10.56 -11.07
CA VAL A 39 -3.82 10.38 -9.87
C VAL A 39 -3.65 8.98 -9.29
N GLU A 40 -3.66 7.96 -10.15
CA GLU A 40 -3.48 6.58 -9.74
C GLU A 40 -2.09 6.32 -9.16
N ALA A 41 -1.03 6.88 -9.76
CA ALA A 41 0.33 6.79 -9.24
C ALA A 41 0.44 7.38 -7.82
N ILE A 42 -0.19 8.55 -7.58
CA ILE A 42 -0.22 9.18 -6.25
C ILE A 42 -1.03 8.31 -5.27
N ARG A 43 -2.14 7.73 -5.70
CA ARG A 43 -2.95 6.82 -4.87
C ARG A 43 -2.12 5.61 -4.42
N LEU A 44 -1.41 4.97 -5.33
CA LEU A 44 -0.53 3.84 -5.05
C LEU A 44 0.63 4.22 -4.12
N LEU A 45 1.22 5.40 -4.31
CA LEU A 45 2.25 5.94 -3.42
C LEU A 45 1.72 6.07 -1.98
N LYS A 46 0.53 6.67 -1.81
CA LYS A 46 -0.11 6.79 -0.49
C LYS A 46 -0.37 5.43 0.16
N GLN A 47 -0.84 4.45 -0.62
CA GLN A 47 -1.08 3.10 -0.09
C GLN A 47 0.20 2.40 0.34
N ARG A 48 1.26 2.52 -0.45
CA ARG A 48 2.58 1.97 -0.10
C ARG A 48 3.10 2.58 1.20
N ASP A 49 2.98 3.90 1.36
CA ASP A 49 3.48 4.59 2.54
C ASP A 49 2.63 4.27 3.79
N ALA A 50 1.31 4.15 3.62
CA ALA A 50 0.42 3.68 4.69
C ALA A 50 0.76 2.24 5.13
N ARG A 51 0.97 1.32 4.19
CA ARG A 51 1.35 -0.07 4.52
C ARG A 51 2.71 -0.14 5.23
N ARG A 52 3.67 0.69 4.83
CA ARG A 52 4.97 0.78 5.50
C ARG A 52 4.84 1.27 6.94
N ALA A 53 4.00 2.29 7.18
CA ALA A 53 3.73 2.78 8.52
C ALA A 53 3.07 1.70 9.38
N GLU A 54 2.05 1.03 8.85
CA GLU A 54 1.36 -0.07 9.52
C GLU A 54 2.31 -1.20 9.93
N VAL A 55 3.13 -1.71 8.99
CA VAL A 55 4.11 -2.78 9.30
C VAL A 55 5.12 -2.34 10.36
N ARG A 56 5.57 -1.08 10.30
CA ARG A 56 6.50 -0.55 11.31
C ARG A 56 5.83 -0.49 12.69
N ASP A 57 4.58 -0.06 12.75
CA ASP A 57 3.84 0.07 13.99
C ASP A 57 3.50 -1.32 14.58
N GLU A 58 3.13 -2.30 13.74
CA GLU A 58 2.97 -3.71 14.11
C GLU A 58 4.26 -4.29 14.71
N LEU A 59 5.41 -4.07 14.06
CA LEU A 59 6.71 -4.53 14.56
C LEU A 59 7.08 -3.84 15.88
N ALA A 60 6.86 -2.53 16.00
CA ALA A 60 7.14 -1.80 17.23
C ALA A 60 6.31 -2.32 18.41
N GLN A 61 5.04 -2.67 18.19
CA GLN A 61 4.20 -3.30 19.20
C GLN A 61 4.75 -4.68 19.61
N LEU A 62 5.09 -5.53 18.64
CA LEU A 62 5.65 -6.86 18.88
C LEU A 62 6.97 -6.79 19.67
N PHE A 63 7.91 -5.93 19.26
CA PHE A 63 9.16 -5.73 20.00
C PHE A 63 8.90 -5.22 21.42
N GLY A 64 7.98 -4.27 21.59
CA GLY A 64 7.61 -3.76 22.91
C GLY A 64 6.95 -4.82 23.81
N GLU A 65 6.24 -5.81 23.25
CA GLU A 65 5.72 -6.95 24.02
C GLU A 65 6.83 -7.94 24.43
N MET A 66 7.79 -8.19 23.53
CA MET A 66 8.96 -9.03 23.84
C MET A 66 9.83 -8.41 24.93
N GLU A 67 10.12 -7.11 24.85
CA GLU A 67 10.89 -6.39 25.88
C GLU A 67 10.20 -6.40 27.25
N ARG A 68 8.87 -6.41 27.28
CA ARG A 68 8.08 -6.52 28.51
C ARG A 68 8.00 -7.94 29.08
N GLY A 69 8.63 -8.92 28.41
CA GLY A 69 8.60 -10.32 28.83
C GLY A 69 7.28 -11.03 28.57
N ASN A 70 6.40 -10.44 27.74
CA ASN A 70 5.12 -11.05 27.35
C ASN A 70 5.28 -12.04 26.19
N PHE A 71 6.51 -12.26 25.72
CA PHE A 71 6.80 -13.25 24.69
C PHE A 71 6.89 -14.64 25.31
N ILE A 72 5.98 -15.51 24.89
CA ILE A 72 6.03 -16.94 25.19
C ILE A 72 6.49 -17.61 23.90
N GLU A 73 7.66 -18.23 23.94
CA GLU A 73 8.14 -19.04 22.83
C GLU A 73 7.16 -20.22 22.65
N PRO A 74 6.50 -20.35 21.49
CA PRO A 74 5.59 -21.45 21.26
C PRO A 74 6.38 -22.76 21.20
N SER A 75 5.76 -23.84 21.65
CA SER A 75 6.28 -25.18 21.40
C SER A 75 6.25 -25.50 19.90
N ASP A 76 7.07 -26.47 19.48
CA ASP A 76 7.10 -26.96 18.09
C ASP A 76 5.72 -27.42 17.61
N ASP A 77 4.93 -28.04 18.49
CA ASP A 77 3.57 -28.51 18.19
C ASP A 77 2.59 -27.35 17.97
N GLU A 78 2.66 -26.31 18.80
CA GLU A 78 1.85 -25.09 18.67
C GLU A 78 2.21 -24.33 17.39
N PHE A 79 3.50 -24.24 17.08
CA PHE A 79 3.97 -23.62 15.83
C PHE A 79 3.50 -24.42 14.61
N ALA A 80 3.65 -25.75 14.63
CA ALA A 80 3.19 -26.63 13.56
C ALA A 80 1.66 -26.57 13.37
N GLN A 81 0.89 -26.38 14.44
CA GLN A 81 -0.55 -26.16 14.34
C GLN A 81 -0.88 -24.81 13.71
N ALA A 82 -0.24 -23.72 14.14
CA ALA A 82 -0.47 -22.37 13.59
C ALA A 82 -0.15 -22.29 12.09
N VAL A 83 0.92 -22.95 11.63
CA VAL A 83 1.27 -23.05 10.21
C VAL A 83 0.19 -23.77 9.41
N ARG A 84 -0.35 -24.88 9.94
CA ARG A 84 -1.44 -25.64 9.31
C ARG A 84 -2.71 -24.81 9.19
N ASP A 85 -3.11 -24.13 10.27
CA ASP A 85 -4.32 -23.31 10.28
C ASP A 85 -4.25 -22.15 9.28
N ARG A 86 -3.06 -21.53 9.15
CA ARG A 86 -2.82 -20.48 8.15
C ARG A 86 -2.93 -21.02 6.72
N ALA A 87 -2.38 -22.20 6.45
CA ALA A 87 -2.46 -22.82 5.13
C ALA A 87 -3.91 -23.09 4.71
N LEU A 88 -4.74 -23.57 5.64
CA LEU A 88 -6.17 -23.82 5.40
C LEU A 88 -6.95 -22.53 5.12
N LYS A 89 -6.60 -21.43 5.78
CA LYS A 89 -7.28 -20.12 5.62
C LYS A 89 -7.02 -19.45 4.26
N HIS A 90 -5.98 -19.87 3.52
CA HIS A 90 -5.64 -19.34 2.20
C HIS A 90 -6.03 -20.26 1.04
N LEU A 91 -6.69 -21.40 1.33
CA LEU A 91 -7.15 -22.39 0.34
C LEU A 91 -8.67 -22.38 0.11
N GLY A 92 -9.41 -21.46 0.73
CA GLY A 92 -10.84 -21.21 0.50
C GLY A 92 -11.09 -19.79 -0.01
#